data_AF-A0AB36GSR9-F1
#
_entry.id   AF-A0AB36GSR9-F1
#
_cell.length_a   1.000
_cell.length_b   1.000
_cell.length_c   1.000
_cell.angle_alpha   90.00
_cell.angle_beta   90.00
_cell.angle_gamma   90.00
#
_symmetry.space_group_name_H-M   'P 1'
#
loop_
_entity.id
_entity.type
_entity.pdbx_description
1 polymer ?
#
loop_
_entity_poly.entity_id
_entity_poly.type
_entity_poly.pdbx_seq_one_letter_code
_entity_poly.pdbx_strand_id
1 'polypeptide(L)' 'MTVQKPASALPELITLQQASERTQISARTLRRYIAEGRLVAYRMGRAIRLKPEDVAALFTPTNKWSGGAA' A
#
# COMPACT_ATOMS: atom_id res chain seq x y z
N MET A 1 15.67 5.79 20.71
CA MET A 1 16.07 4.91 19.58
C MET A 1 15.47 5.49 18.31
N THR A 2 16.22 6.32 17.59
CA THR A 2 15.76 6.97 16.36
C THR A 2 16.15 6.10 15.18
N VAL A 3 15.18 5.43 14.55
CA VAL A 3 15.44 4.65 13.34
C VAL A 3 15.65 5.62 12.18
N GLN A 4 16.90 5.73 11.75
CA GLN A 4 17.32 6.55 10.63
C GLN A 4 16.85 5.87 9.34
N LYS A 5 15.88 6.49 8.63
CA LYS A 5 15.48 6.10 7.28
C LYS A 5 16.69 6.42 6.38
N PRO A 6 17.41 5.44 5.80
CA PRO A 6 18.50 5.78 4.92
C PRO A 6 17.93 6.57 3.75
N ALA A 7 18.54 7.70 3.45
CA ALA A 7 18.25 8.51 2.29
C ALA A 7 18.69 7.76 1.03
N SER A 8 17.97 6.71 0.66
CA SER A 8 18.07 6.10 -0.65
C SER A 8 17.37 7.04 -1.61
N ALA A 9 18.13 7.70 -2.48
CA ALA A 9 17.71 8.78 -3.38
C ALA A 9 16.71 8.35 -4.49
N LEU A 10 16.05 7.20 -4.35
CA LEU A 10 14.95 6.75 -5.19
C LEU A 10 13.79 6.31 -4.29
N PRO A 11 12.55 6.78 -4.54
CA PRO A 11 11.39 6.29 -3.80
C PRO A 11 11.32 4.76 -3.95
N GLU A 12 11.20 4.04 -2.83
CA GLU A 12 11.09 2.58 -2.82
C GLU A 12 9.76 2.19 -3.47
N LEU A 13 9.79 1.98 -4.78
CA LEU A 13 8.61 1.72 -5.60
C LEU A 13 8.41 0.21 -5.76
N ILE A 14 7.39 -0.32 -5.09
CA ILE A 14 7.06 -1.75 -5.11
C ILE A 14 6.03 -2.06 -6.20
N THR A 15 6.03 -3.31 -6.66
CA THR A 15 5.01 -3.79 -7.60
C THR A 15 3.68 -4.07 -6.87
N LEU A 16 2.59 -4.20 -7.63
CA LEU A 16 1.30 -4.66 -7.10
C LEU A 16 1.40 -6.02 -6.39
N GLN A 17 2.24 -6.92 -6.90
CA GLN A 17 2.43 -8.26 -6.32
C GLN A 17 3.16 -8.15 -4.97
N GLN A 18 4.25 -7.40 -4.92
CA GLN A 18 4.99 -7.16 -3.67
C GLN A 18 4.13 -6.45 -2.62
N ALA A 19 3.31 -5.46 -3.05
CA ALA A 19 2.36 -4.82 -2.15
C ALA A 19 1.33 -5.81 -1.60
N SER A 20 0.84 -6.72 -2.46
CA SER A 20 -0.09 -7.78 -2.08
C SER A 20 0.51 -8.73 -1.06
N GLU A 21 1.74 -9.19 -1.27
CA GLU A 21 2.47 -10.06 -0.34
C GLU A 21 2.73 -9.38 1.00
N ARG A 22 3.14 -8.10 1.00
CA ARG A 22 3.43 -7.34 2.22
C ARG A 22 2.19 -7.03 3.06
N THR A 23 1.06 -6.74 2.43
CA THR A 23 -0.15 -6.27 3.11
C THR A 23 -1.25 -7.30 3.22
N GLN A 24 -1.08 -8.46 2.57
CA GLN A 24 -2.08 -9.51 2.42
C GLN A 24 -3.40 -9.03 1.77
N ILE A 25 -3.38 -7.87 1.12
CA ILE A 25 -4.48 -7.36 0.31
C ILE A 25 -4.34 -7.94 -1.10
N SER A 26 -5.41 -8.48 -1.68
CA SER A 26 -5.34 -9.01 -3.04
C SER A 26 -4.91 -7.94 -4.06
N ALA A 27 -4.11 -8.32 -5.06
CA ALA A 27 -3.75 -7.42 -6.16
C ALA A 27 -4.99 -6.86 -6.90
N ARG A 28 -6.09 -7.61 -6.94
CA ARG A 28 -7.39 -7.14 -7.46
C ARG A 28 -7.94 -5.98 -6.65
N THR A 29 -7.93 -6.07 -5.32
CA THR A 29 -8.36 -5.00 -4.41
C THR A 29 -7.50 -3.76 -4.56
N LEU A 30 -6.17 -3.94 -4.64
CA LEU A 30 -5.25 -2.81 -4.88
C LEU A 30 -5.53 -2.12 -6.21
N ARG A 31 -5.75 -2.87 -7.30
CA ARG A 31 -6.16 -2.31 -8.60
C ARG A 31 -7.49 -1.56 -8.53
N ARG A 32 -8.46 -2.08 -7.77
CA ARG A 32 -9.73 -1.42 -7.54
C ARG A 32 -9.53 -0.07 -6.83
N TYR A 33 -8.71 -0.01 -5.78
CA TYR A 33 -8.41 1.26 -5.10
C TYR A 33 -7.68 2.27 -5.97
N ILE A 34 -6.83 1.81 -6.89
CA ILE A 34 -6.20 2.68 -7.89
C ILE A 34 -7.27 3.24 -8.84
N ALA A 35 -8.19 2.40 -9.33
CA ALA A 35 -9.26 2.83 -10.21
C ALA A 35 -10.26 3.79 -9.53
N GLU A 36 -10.52 3.60 -8.24
CA GLU A 36 -11.34 4.48 -7.40
C GLU A 36 -10.61 5.78 -7.00
N GLY A 37 -9.33 5.94 -7.34
CA GLY A 37 -8.52 7.11 -6.95
C GLY A 37 -8.14 7.14 -5.46
N ARG A 38 -8.35 6.03 -4.73
CA ARG A 38 -8.02 5.88 -3.30
C ARG A 38 -6.57 5.51 -3.05
N LEU A 39 -5.86 5.00 -4.06
CA LEU A 39 -4.46 4.62 -3.97
C LEU A 39 -3.68 5.22 -5.15
N VAL A 40 -2.62 5.97 -4.85
CA VAL A 40 -1.76 6.58 -5.86
C VAL A 40 -0.86 5.52 -6.49
N ALA A 41 -0.85 5.47 -7.81
CA ALA A 41 -0.05 4.55 -8.60
C ALA A 41 0.82 5.29 -9.60
N TYR A 42 2.07 4.86 -9.74
CA TYR A 42 3.06 5.42 -10.64
C TYR A 42 3.22 4.47 -11.83
N ARG A 43 2.88 4.92 -13.04
CA ARG A 43 3.06 4.10 -14.24
C ARG A 43 4.48 4.23 -14.77
N MET A 44 5.05 3.10 -15.18
CA MET A 44 6.27 3.02 -15.98
C MET A 44 5.97 2.13 -17.18
N GLY A 45 5.52 2.74 -18.28
CA GLY A 45 5.06 2.02 -19.47
C GLY A 45 3.82 1.16 -19.19
N ARG A 46 4.00 -0.17 -19.22
CA ARG A 46 2.98 -1.19 -18.89
C ARG A 46 3.00 -1.62 -17.42
N ALA A 47 4.06 -1.26 -16.69
CA ALA A 47 4.21 -1.61 -15.28
C ALA A 47 3.58 -0.54 -14.39
N ILE A 48 3.02 -0.98 -13.26
CA ILE A 48 2.49 -0.12 -12.20
C ILE A 48 3.37 -0.30 -10.96
N ARG A 49 3.73 0.83 -10.36
CA ARG A 49 4.49 0.91 -9.12
C ARG A 49 3.69 1.66 -8.06
N LEU A 50 3.89 1.26 -6.82
CA LEU A 50 3.24 1.80 -5.64
C LEU A 50 4.30 2.21 -4.64
N LYS A 51 4.05 3.27 -3.87
CA LYS A 51 4.85 3.53 -2.67
C LYS A 51 4.30 2.67 -1.53
N PRO A 52 5.15 2.00 -0.74
CA PRO A 52 4.71 1.19 0.39
C PRO A 52 3.96 2.04 1.44
N GLU A 53 4.35 3.30 1.60
CA GLU A 53 3.70 4.24 2.51
C GLU A 53 2.27 4.58 2.10
N ASP A 54 1.98 4.73 0.80
CA ASP A 54 0.62 4.96 0.29
C ASP A 54 -0.28 3.73 0.52
N VAL A 55 0.28 2.52 0.37
CA VAL A 55 -0.46 1.28 0.64
C VAL A 55 -0.70 1.12 2.15
N ALA A 56 0.28 1.47 2.99
CA ALA A 56 0.13 1.44 4.44
C ALA A 56 -0.92 2.46 4.94
N ALA A 57 -1.05 3.60 4.27
CA ALA A 57 -2.06 4.61 4.58
C ALA A 57 -3.50 4.15 4.34
N LEU A 58 -3.71 3.03 3.63
CA LEU A 58 -5.05 2.43 3.49
C LEU A 58 -5.56 1.83 4.81
N PHE A 59 -4.66 1.46 5.73
CA PHE A 59 -5.04 0.91 7.01
C PHE A 59 -5.50 2.04 7.94
N THR A 60 -6.74 1.95 8.37
CA THR A 60 -7.26 2.83 9.42
C THR A 60 -7.01 2.15 10.77
N PRO A 61 -6.22 2.75 11.67
CA PRO A 61 -6.02 2.17 13.00
C PRO A 61 -7.36 2.16 13.74
N THR A 62 -7.75 0.99 14.26
CA THR A 62 -8.95 0.86 15.09
C THR A 62 -8.61 0.16 16.38
N ASN A 63 -8.96 0.78 17.51
CA ASN A 63 -8.84 0.20 18.86
C ASN A 63 -10.23 -0.12 19.47
N LYS A 64 -11.30 0.35 18.82
CA LYS A 64 -12.67 -0.04 19.15
C LYS A 64 -12.99 -1.35 18.44
N TRP A 65 -12.69 -2.45 19.10
CA TRP A 65 -13.28 -3.75 18.78
C TRP A 65 -14.74 -3.75 19.28
N SER A 66 -15.64 -3.16 18.50
CA SER A 66 -17.07 -3.40 18.67
C SER A 66 -17.36 -4.76 18.03
N GLY A 67 -17.36 -5.82 18.85
CA GLY A 67 -17.44 -7.22 18.40
C GLY A 67 -18.33 -7.40 17.18
N GLY A 68 -17.72 -7.83 16.07
CA GLY A 68 -18.47 -8.21 14.87
C GLY A 68 -19.39 -9.37 15.21
N ALA A 69 -20.68 -9.20 14.94
CA ALA A 69 -21.68 -10.25 15.09
C ALA A 69 -21.39 -11.42 14.13
N ALA A 70 -21.47 -12.63 14.72
CA ALA A 70 -21.45 -13.98 14.16
C ALA A 70 -20.15 -14.46 13.49
#